data_AF-A0A7U9XGT5-F1
#
_entry.id   AF-A0A7U9XGT5-F1
#
_cell.length_a   1.000
_cell.length_b   1.000
_cell.length_c   1.000
_cell.angle_alpha   90.00
_cell.angle_beta   90.00
_cell.angle_gamma   90.00
#
_symmetry.space_group_name_H-M   'P 1'
#
loop_
_entity.id
_entity.type
_entity.pdbx_description
1 polymer ?
#
loop_
_entity_poly.entity_id
_entity_poly.type
_entity_poly.pdbx_seq_one_letter_code
_entity_poly.pdbx_strand_id
1 'polypeptide(L)' 'MMVLYDEEEIMRSYVESERYEAKHDEKIETAKRLLQMQKLTNDDIAAGSGLTIEEVEKLADELQLV' A
#
# COMPACT_ATOMS: atom_id res chain seq x y z
N MET A 1 1.26 1.23 44.74
CA MET A 1 2.24 0.34 44.08
C MET A 1 1.91 0.34 42.60
N MET A 2 2.67 1.07 41.80
CA MET A 2 2.57 1.01 40.33
C MET A 2 3.59 -0.02 39.88
N VAL A 3 3.12 -1.08 39.22
CA VAL A 3 3.95 -2.18 38.73
C VAL A 3 4.73 -1.67 37.53
N LEU A 4 6.05 -1.60 37.66
CA LEU A 4 6.98 -1.43 36.54
C LEU A 4 6.82 -2.64 35.62
N TYR A 5 6.13 -2.46 34.49
CA TYR A 5 6.18 -3.41 33.39
C TYR A 5 7.27 -2.95 32.43
N ASP A 6 8.28 -3.80 32.28
CA ASP A 6 9.44 -3.69 31.40
C ASP A 6 9.07 -3.18 29.99
N GLU A 7 9.68 -2.06 29.61
CA GLU A 7 9.57 -1.35 28.32
C GLU A 7 10.19 -2.11 27.13
N GLU A 8 10.45 -3.43 27.22
CA GLU A 8 11.14 -4.18 26.16
C GLU A 8 10.21 -4.89 25.15
N GLU A 9 8.92 -5.09 25.45
CA GLU A 9 8.00 -5.78 24.51
C GLU A 9 7.18 -4.84 23.60
N ILE A 10 7.17 -3.52 23.84
CA ILE A 10 6.50 -2.59 22.91
C ILE A 10 7.37 -2.31 21.67
N MET A 11 8.67 -2.63 21.71
CA MET A 11 9.60 -2.24 20.65
C MET A 11 9.70 -3.22 19.47
N ARG A 12 8.97 -4.36 19.48
CA ARG A 12 8.94 -5.28 18.33
C ARG A 12 7.77 -5.06 17.37
N SER A 13 6.62 -4.54 17.83
CA SER A 13 5.46 -4.35 16.95
C SER A 13 5.54 -3.11 16.04
N TYR A 14 6.31 -2.08 16.39
CA TYR A 14 6.37 -0.86 15.58
C TYR A 14 7.24 -0.98 14.33
N VAL A 15 8.24 -1.87 14.32
CA VAL A 15 9.19 -2.00 13.21
C VAL A 15 8.62 -2.81 12.03
N GLU A 16 7.69 -3.73 12.27
CA GLU A 16 7.08 -4.52 11.18
C GLU A 16 5.93 -3.79 10.49
N SER A 17 5.18 -2.93 11.18
CA SER A 17 4.06 -2.18 10.60
C SER A 17 4.55 -1.10 9.62
N GLU A 18 5.58 -0.33 9.97
CA GLU A 18 6.12 0.73 9.09
C GLU A 18 6.65 0.17 7.76
N ARG A 19 7.22 -1.04 7.76
CA ARG A 19 7.75 -1.66 6.54
C ARG A 19 6.65 -2.23 5.64
N TYR A 20 5.53 -2.63 6.21
CA TYR A 20 4.39 -3.14 5.44
C TYR A 20 3.60 -1.99 4.82
N GLU A 21 3.40 -0.90 5.56
CA GLU A 21 2.81 0.34 5.04
C GLU A 21 3.67 0.95 3.93
N ALA A 22 4.99 1.09 4.14
CA ALA A 22 5.87 1.66 3.11
C ALA A 22 5.91 0.88 1.79
N LYS A 23 5.83 -0.47 1.85
CA LYS A 23 5.77 -1.29 0.63
C LYS A 23 4.41 -1.23 -0.05
N HIS A 24 3.36 -1.05 0.73
CA HIS A 24 2.01 -0.91 0.20
C HIS A 24 1.85 0.44 -0.51
N ASP A 25 2.40 1.51 0.07
CA ASP A 25 2.42 2.85 -0.54
C ASP A 25 3.21 2.88 -1.85
N GLU A 26 4.38 2.23 -1.92
CA GLU A 26 5.18 2.19 -3.17
C GLU A 26 4.42 1.52 -4.33
N LYS A 27 3.69 0.45 -4.04
CA LYS A 27 2.85 -0.24 -5.04
C LYS A 27 1.68 0.64 -5.50
N ILE A 28 1.04 1.33 -4.57
CA ILE A 28 -0.04 2.28 -4.85
C ILE A 28 0.48 3.42 -5.74
N GLU A 29 1.61 4.05 -5.38
CA GLU A 29 2.19 5.13 -6.18
C GLU A 29 2.54 4.67 -7.60
N THR A 30 3.08 3.45 -7.72
CA THR A 30 3.37 2.83 -9.01
C THR A 30 2.10 2.67 -9.84
N ALA A 31 1.04 2.06 -9.26
CA ALA A 31 -0.24 1.88 -9.93
C ALA A 31 -0.90 3.22 -10.31
N LYS A 32 -0.88 4.23 -9.43
CA LYS A 32 -1.39 5.58 -9.71
C LYS A 32 -0.70 6.20 -10.91
N ARG A 33 0.63 6.10 -10.99
CA ARG A 33 1.40 6.61 -12.13
C ARG A 33 1.05 5.89 -13.43
N LEU A 34 0.86 4.58 -13.39
CA LEU A 34 0.47 3.78 -14.56
C LEU A 34 -0.97 4.09 -15.01
N LEU A 35 -1.91 4.27 -14.07
CA LEU A 35 -3.29 4.68 -14.34
C LEU A 35 -3.34 6.06 -14.99
N GLN A 36 -2.56 7.03 -14.48
CA GLN A 36 -2.44 8.37 -15.07
C GLN A 36 -1.86 8.36 -16.49
N MET A 37 -1.06 7.35 -16.85
CA MET A 37 -0.54 7.22 -18.21
C MET A 37 -1.62 6.78 -19.22
N GLN A 38 -2.76 6.21 -18.76
CA GLN A 38 -3.89 5.73 -19.58
C GLN A 38 -3.49 4.86 -20.79
N LYS A 39 -2.36 4.15 -20.68
CA LYS A 39 -1.76 3.33 -21.75
C LYS A 39 -1.80 1.83 -21.47
N LEU A 40 -2.20 1.45 -20.26
CA LEU A 40 -2.19 0.09 -19.75
C LEU A 40 -3.59 -0.26 -19.25
N THR A 41 -3.98 -1.52 -19.36
CA THR A 41 -5.24 -2.00 -18.80
C THR A 41 -5.11 -2.21 -17.28
N ASN A 42 -6.23 -2.25 -16.55
CA ASN A 42 -6.20 -2.51 -15.11
C ASN A 42 -5.52 -3.85 -14.77
N ASP A 43 -5.61 -4.84 -15.66
CA ASP A 43 -4.93 -6.14 -15.54
C ASP A 43 -3.39 -5.99 -15.64
N ASP A 44 -2.91 -5.26 -16.65
CA ASP A 44 -1.49 -4.95 -16.82
C ASP A 44 -0.92 -4.16 -15.63
N ILE A 45 -1.72 -3.21 -15.11
CA ILE A 45 -1.34 -2.37 -13.96
C ILE A 45 -1.28 -3.21 -12.69
N ALA A 46 -2.25 -4.12 -12.46
CA ALA A 46 -2.24 -5.05 -11.35
C ALA A 46 -0.99 -5.95 -11.39
N ALA A 47 -0.68 -6.51 -12.57
CA ALA A 47 0.53 -7.31 -12.77
C ALA A 47 1.83 -6.51 -12.54
N GLY A 48 1.91 -5.25 -13.00
CA GLY A 48 3.10 -4.40 -12.91
C GLY A 48 3.35 -3.78 -11.53
N SER A 49 2.28 -3.50 -10.78
CA SER A 49 2.35 -2.94 -9.42
C SER A 49 2.32 -4.02 -8.33
N GLY A 50 1.95 -5.25 -8.68
CA GLY A 50 1.76 -6.33 -7.70
C GLY A 50 0.59 -6.05 -6.74
N LEU A 51 -0.42 -5.32 -7.23
CA LEU A 51 -1.72 -5.11 -6.61
C LEU A 51 -2.76 -6.02 -7.27
N THR A 52 -3.91 -6.17 -6.64
CA THR A 52 -5.05 -6.86 -7.24
C THR A 52 -5.83 -5.94 -8.19
N ILE A 53 -6.57 -6.53 -9.13
CA ILE A 53 -7.42 -5.76 -10.07
C ILE A 53 -8.42 -4.89 -9.30
N GLU A 54 -9.04 -5.42 -8.24
CA GLU A 54 -9.96 -4.66 -7.38
C GLU A 54 -9.30 -3.42 -6.74
N GLU A 55 -8.05 -3.53 -6.31
CA GLU A 55 -7.31 -2.40 -5.76
C GLU A 55 -6.99 -1.36 -6.83
N VAL A 56 -6.64 -1.80 -8.04
CA VAL A 56 -6.40 -0.91 -9.18
C VAL A 56 -7.68 -0.21 -9.62
N GLU A 57 -8.83 -0.90 -9.62
CA GLU A 57 -10.14 -0.30 -9.91
C GLU A 57 -10.54 0.74 -8.86
N LYS A 58 -10.36 0.42 -7.56
CA LYS A 58 -10.56 1.41 -6.48
C LYS A 58 -9.66 2.63 -6.65
N LEU A 59 -8.39 2.41 -6.99
CA LEU A 59 -7.45 3.50 -7.24
C LEU A 59 -7.83 4.36 -8.44
N ALA A 60 -8.36 3.75 -9.50
CA ALA A 60 -8.86 4.47 -10.67
C ALA A 60 -10.09 5.34 -10.32
N ASP A 61 -10.99 4.79 -9.50
CA ASP A 61 -12.18 5.49 -8.98
C ASP A 61 -11.79 6.66 -8.05
N GLU A 62 -10.86 6.43 -7.11
CA GLU A 62 -10.30 7.47 -6.23
C GLU A 62 -9.60 8.59 -7.01
N LEU A 63 -8.93 8.25 -8.11
CA LEU A 63 -8.29 9.19 -9.01
C LEU A 63 -9.25 9.87 -10.00
N GLN A 64 -10.53 9.49 -10.03
CA GLN A 64 -11.54 9.99 -10.97
C GLN A 64 -11.10 9.85 -12.44
N LEU A 65 -10.38 8.76 -12.76
CA LEU A 65 -9.93 8.47 -14.12
C LEU A 65 -10.95 7.66 -14.94
N VAL A 66 -12.12 7.39 -14.35
CA VAL A 66 -13.28 6.66 -14.89
C VAL A 66 -14.45 7.59 -15.18
#